data_AF-A0A2J7RMW8-F1
#
_entry.id   AF-A0A2J7RMW8-F1
#
_cell.length_a   1.000
_cell.length_b   1.000
_cell.length_c   1.000
_cell.angle_alpha   90.00
_cell.angle_beta   90.00
_cell.angle_gamma   90.00
#
_symmetry.space_group_name_H-M   'P 1'
#
loop_
_entity.id
_entity.type
_entity.pdbx_description
1 polymer ?
#
loop_
_entity_poly.entity_id
_entity_poly.type
_entity_poly.pdbx_seq_one_letter_code
_entity_poly.pdbx_strand_id
1 'polypeptide(L)' 'MYGIMYIAGDFKEIRATVDLENKSWETVRNIPSFYIFNHRGKALSPNYIPPTQKSSLEENDS' A
#
# COMPACT_ATOMS: atom_id res chain seq x y z
N MET A 1 -27.64 -0.81 -36.41
CA MET A 1 -26.46 -1.70 -36.45
C MET A 1 -25.17 -0.97 -36.10
N TYR A 2 -24.79 0.11 -36.80
CA TYR A 2 -23.50 0.78 -36.57
C TYR A 2 -23.31 1.33 -35.14
N GLY A 3 -24.34 1.97 -34.56
CA GLY A 3 -24.26 2.53 -33.19
C GLY A 3 -24.06 1.48 -32.09
N ILE A 4 -24.55 0.24 -32.28
CA ILE A 4 -24.36 -0.85 -31.31
C ILE A 4 -22.89 -1.28 -31.27
N MET A 5 -22.20 -1.22 -32.42
CA MET A 5 -20.80 -1.59 -32.52
C MET A 5 -19.89 -0.69 -31.68
N TYR A 6 -20.21 0.60 -31.54
CA TYR A 6 -19.43 1.53 -30.72
C TYR A 6 -19.71 1.43 -29.21
N ILE A 7 -20.83 0.81 -28.82
CA ILE A 7 -21.23 0.66 -27.41
C ILE A 7 -20.78 -0.70 -26.85
N ALA A 8 -20.55 -1.68 -27.72
CA ALA A 8 -20.16 -3.03 -27.32
C ALA A 8 -18.80 -3.11 -26.59
N GLY A 9 -17.99 -2.05 -26.66
CA GLY A 9 -16.68 -1.95 -26.02
C GLY A 9 -15.54 -2.42 -26.91
N ASP A 10 -14.32 -2.16 -26.44
CA ASP A 10 -13.11 -2.47 -27.18
C ASP A 10 -12.61 -3.90 -26.91
N PHE A 11 -11.96 -4.47 -27.91
CA PHE A 11 -11.23 -5.72 -27.73
C PHE A 11 -9.98 -5.49 -26.88
N LYS A 12 -9.70 -6.43 -25.98
CA LYS A 12 -8.43 -6.52 -25.26
C LYS A 12 -7.50 -7.55 -25.91
N GLU A 13 -6.20 -7.33 -25.76
CA GLU A 13 -5.18 -8.27 -26.21
C GLU A 13 -5.19 -9.57 -25.39
N ILE A 14 -4.97 -10.70 -26.05
CA ILE A 14 -4.98 -12.04 -25.41
C ILE A 14 -3.72 -12.28 -24.57
N ARG A 15 -2.60 -11.64 -24.92
CA ARG A 15 -1.30 -11.85 -24.27
C ARG A 15 -1.26 -11.18 -22.91
N ALA A 16 -1.27 -11.98 -21.84
CA ALA A 16 -1.19 -11.49 -20.48
C ALA A 16 0.08 -10.68 -20.14
N THR A 17 1.15 -10.81 -20.94
CA THR A 17 2.39 -10.04 -20.73
C THR A 17 2.20 -8.55 -20.94
N VAL A 18 1.29 -8.15 -21.83
CA VAL A 18 1.04 -6.72 -22.16
C VAL A 18 0.49 -5.97 -20.94
N ASP A 19 -0.39 -6.61 -20.17
CA ASP A 19 -0.89 -6.03 -18.92
C ASP A 19 0.22 -5.94 -17.84
N LEU A 20 1.22 -6.83 -17.89
CA LEU A 20 2.31 -6.88 -16.91
C LEU A 20 3.46 -5.91 -17.25
N GLU A 21 3.65 -5.56 -18.52
CA GLU A 21 4.68 -4.62 -18.98
C GLU A 21 4.57 -3.24 -18.29
N ASN A 22 3.35 -2.81 -17.96
CA ASN A 22 3.10 -1.56 -17.25
C ASN A 22 3.28 -1.66 -15.72
N LYS A 23 3.67 -2.82 -15.19
CA LYS A 23 3.77 -3.05 -13.74
C LYS A 23 5.22 -3.04 -13.28
N SER A 24 5.48 -2.32 -12.18
CA SER A 24 6.80 -2.23 -11.57
C SER A 24 6.96 -3.14 -10.34
N TRP A 25 8.20 -3.41 -9.96
CA TRP A 25 8.52 -4.21 -8.76
C TRP A 25 7.98 -3.60 -7.47
N GLU A 26 7.90 -2.28 -7.40
CA GLU A 26 7.35 -1.52 -6.27
C GLU A 26 5.86 -1.82 -6.06
N THR A 27 5.13 -2.03 -7.15
CA THR A 27 3.71 -2.37 -7.10
C THR A 27 3.51 -3.85 -6.77
N VAL A 28 4.36 -4.74 -7.31
CA VAL A 28 4.26 -6.18 -7.09
C VAL A 28 4.64 -6.59 -5.66
N ARG A 29 5.66 -5.95 -5.06
CA ARG A 29 6.11 -6.28 -3.70
C ARG A 29 5.15 -5.85 -2.59
N ASN A 30 4.12 -5.07 -2.94
CA ASN A 30 3.15 -4.55 -2.01
C ASN A 30 2.08 -5.60 -1.71
N ILE A 31 2.31 -6.50 -0.74
CA ILE A 31 1.42 -7.62 -0.42
C ILE A 31 0.55 -7.28 0.80
N PRO A 32 -0.76 -6.96 0.63
CA PRO A 32 -1.61 -6.44 1.72
C PRO A 32 -1.75 -7.40 2.90
N SER A 33 -1.75 -8.71 2.61
CA SER A 33 -1.84 -9.75 3.64
C SER A 33 -0.64 -9.77 4.62
N PHE A 34 0.46 -9.08 4.30
CA PHE A 34 1.70 -9.08 5.09
C PHE A 34 2.13 -7.68 5.56
N TYR A 35 1.21 -6.71 5.62
CA TYR A 35 1.56 -5.38 6.08
C TYR A 35 1.97 -5.36 7.56
N ILE A 36 3.08 -4.67 7.83
CA ILE A 36 3.54 -4.33 9.18
C ILE A 36 3.45 -2.81 9.34
N PHE A 37 2.69 -2.37 10.35
CA PHE A 37 2.45 -0.95 10.60
C PHE A 37 3.46 -0.31 11.55
N ASN A 38 4.41 -1.09 12.06
CA ASN A 38 5.52 -0.58 12.87
C ASN A 38 6.73 -0.18 12.00
N HIS A 39 6.55 0.86 11.19
CA HIS A 39 7.60 1.44 10.35
C HIS A 39 7.78 2.93 10.65
N ARG A 40 8.84 3.57 10.13
CA ARG A 40 9.18 4.98 10.42
C ARG A 40 8.04 5.97 10.20
N GLY A 41 7.17 5.70 9.23
CA GLY A 41 6.00 6.51 8.91
C GLY A 41 4.99 6.62 10.06
N LYS A 42 4.96 5.64 10.96
CA LYS A 42 4.09 5.66 12.15
C LYS A 42 4.32 6.90 13.02
N ALA A 43 5.56 7.34 13.17
CA ALA A 43 5.92 8.51 13.98
C ALA A 43 5.50 9.85 13.35
N LEU A 44 5.18 9.86 12.05
CA LEU A 44 4.71 11.04 11.32
C LEU A 44 3.19 11.21 11.38
N SER A 45 2.47 10.25 11.99
CA SER A 45 1.03 10.32 12.15
C SER A 45 0.65 11.38 13.20
N PRO A 46 -0.35 12.25 12.94
CA PRO A 46 -0.84 13.21 13.93
C PRO A 46 -1.32 12.57 15.24
N ASN A 47 -1.71 11.29 15.18
CA ASN A 47 -2.21 10.53 16.32
C ASN A 47 -1.12 9.66 16.99
N TYR A 48 0.15 9.82 16.62
CA TYR A 48 1.23 9.04 17.20
C TYR A 48 1.57 9.52 18.62
N ILE A 49 1.47 8.62 19.57
CA ILE A 49 1.96 8.83 20.94
C ILE A 49 3.26 8.04 21.07
N PRO A 50 4.42 8.70 21.27
CA PRO A 50 5.68 8.00 21.45
C PRO A 50 5.62 7.14 22.72
N PRO A 51 6.19 5.92 22.71
CA PRO A 51 6.29 5.13 23.93
C PRO A 51 7.17 5.89 24.94
N THR A 52 6.68 6.02 26.18
CA THR A 52 7.41 6.65 27.28
C THR A 52 8.76 5.95 27.48
N GLN A 53 9.86 6.71 27.53
CA GLN A 53 11.18 6.14 27.79
C GLN A 53 11.19 5.49 29.18
N LYS A 54 11.70 4.26 29.28
CA LYS A 54 11.78 3.52 30.54
C LYS A 54 12.58 4.28 31.63
N SER A 55 13.46 5.20 31.24
CA SER A 55 14.22 6.05 32.16
C SER A 55 13.36 6.99 33.01
N SER A 56 12.17 7.39 32.57
CA SER A 56 11.31 8.32 33.34
C SER A 56 10.39 7.61 34.36
N LEU A 57 10.37 6.27 34.37
CA LEU A 57 9.59 5.47 35.33
C LEU A 57 10.40 5.07 36.57
N GLU A 58 11.73 5.02 36.46
CA GLU A 58 12.61 4.64 37.59
C GLU A 58 12.90 5.82 38.55
N GLU A 59 12.56 7.05 38.17
CA GLU A 59 12.81 8.27 38.97
C GLU A 59 11.65 8.64 39.93
N ASN A 60 10.46 8.02 39.76
CA ASN A 60 9.27 8.30 40.59
C ASN A 60 9.02 7.28 41.72
N ASP A 61 9.85 6.23 41.82
CA ASP A 61 9.76 5.17 42.84
C ASP A 61 10.89 5.25 43.90
N SER A 62 11.62 6.39 44.00
CA SER A 62 12.68 6.64 44.99
C SER A 62 12.33 7.75 45.99
#